data_AF-A0A7V9DAM6-F1
#
_entry.id   AF-A0A7V9DAM6-F1
#
_cell.length_a   1.000
_cell.length_b   1.000
_cell.length_c   1.000
_cell.angle_alpha   90.00
_cell.angle_beta   90.00
_cell.angle_gamma   90.00
#
_symmetry.space_group_name_H-M   'P 1'
#
loop_
_entity.id
_entity.type
_entity.pdbx_description
1 polymer ?
#
loop_
_entity_poly.entity_id
_entity_poly.type
_entity_poly.pdbx_seq_one_letter_code
_entity_poly.pdbx_strand_id
1 'polypeptide(L)'
;MEKPFRRRDLLGIRNLSAVEIKGILDTAENFREINAREIKKVPTLRGKTVINLFFENSTRTRTSFELAAKRLSADAVNISVSSSSVSKGETLVDTALNLDAMDPDCIVVRHGSAGVPHQLAKVSRAAIVNAGDGANEHPTQALLDAMTIREHKKKIKGLEVAIVGDILHSRVARSNIHLLTKLGAKVRVAGPGTLVPNDFGSLVESGLTVCAHTEEAIEDADVVMILRIQRERQDSAYFPTLREYAIHYGLTNERLELARKDAIVLHPGPMNRGIEIASEVADSSRSLILDQVKYGVAVRMAVLYLATGGGVSSE
;
A
#
# COMPACT_ATOMS: atom_id res chain seq x y z
N MET A 1 -19.79 -5.58 20.46
CA MET A 1 -18.45 -4.96 20.36
C MET A 1 -18.45 -4.09 19.11
N GLU A 2 -18.27 -2.79 19.24
CA GLU A 2 -18.43 -1.83 18.13
C GLU A 2 -17.44 -2.11 16.97
N LYS A 3 -17.88 -1.92 15.72
CA LYS A 3 -17.02 -2.06 14.53
C LYS A 3 -15.85 -1.05 14.64
N PRO A 4 -14.58 -1.50 14.64
CA PRO A 4 -13.44 -0.61 14.78
C PRO A 4 -13.17 0.22 13.51
N PHE A 5 -13.76 -0.17 12.38
CA PHE A 5 -13.81 0.60 11.14
C PHE A 5 -15.29 0.85 10.77
N ARG A 6 -15.72 2.11 10.78
CA ARG A 6 -17.12 2.51 10.53
C ARG A 6 -17.34 3.16 9.16
N ARG A 7 -16.28 3.30 8.36
CA ARG A 7 -16.39 3.93 7.05
C ARG A 7 -16.87 2.89 6.05
N ARG A 8 -17.69 3.35 5.10
CA ARG A 8 -18.00 2.57 3.91
C ARG A 8 -16.76 2.43 3.00
N ASP A 9 -16.03 3.52 2.82
CA ASP A 9 -14.97 3.63 1.82
C ASP A 9 -13.56 3.65 2.45
N LEU A 10 -12.59 3.02 1.78
CA LEU A 10 -11.16 3.13 2.09
C LEU A 10 -10.44 3.91 0.99
N LEU A 11 -10.43 5.23 1.11
CA LEU A 11 -9.91 6.13 0.08
C LEU A 11 -8.43 6.50 0.27
N GLY A 12 -7.93 6.45 1.50
CA GLY A 12 -6.59 6.88 1.87
C GLY A 12 -6.33 6.71 3.37
N ILE A 13 -5.08 6.87 3.78
CA ILE A 13 -4.63 6.79 5.18
C ILE A 13 -4.76 8.14 5.88
N ARG A 14 -4.63 9.25 5.14
CA ARG A 14 -4.57 10.60 5.73
C ARG A 14 -5.73 10.91 6.68
N ASN A 15 -6.93 10.40 6.38
CA ASN A 15 -8.11 10.67 7.19
C ASN A 15 -8.43 9.57 8.22
N LEU A 16 -7.71 8.45 8.25
CA LEU A 16 -7.93 7.38 9.23
C LEU A 16 -7.29 7.72 10.58
N SER A 17 -8.00 7.45 11.67
CA SER A 17 -7.42 7.50 13.00
C SER A 17 -6.50 6.30 13.26
N ALA A 18 -5.61 6.43 14.25
CA ALA A 18 -4.76 5.31 14.68
C ALA A 18 -5.60 4.11 15.18
N VAL A 19 -6.78 4.35 15.75
CA VAL A 19 -7.72 3.31 16.19
C VAL A 19 -8.30 2.55 15.00
N GLU A 20 -8.75 3.26 13.96
CA GLU A 20 -9.24 2.63 12.71
C GLU A 20 -8.15 1.80 12.03
N ILE A 21 -6.92 2.33 11.95
CA ILE A 21 -5.78 1.61 11.37
C ILE A 21 -5.51 0.30 12.14
N LYS A 22 -5.44 0.38 13.48
CA LYS A 22 -5.25 -0.81 14.33
C LYS A 22 -6.39 -1.81 14.15
N GLY A 23 -7.64 -1.35 14.11
CA GLY A 23 -8.80 -2.21 13.86
C GLY A 23 -8.72 -3.00 12.56
N ILE A 24 -8.25 -2.36 11.48
CA ILE A 24 -8.03 -3.05 10.20
C ILE A 24 -6.92 -4.09 10.32
N LEU A 25 -5.80 -3.74 10.97
CA LEU A 25 -4.68 -4.66 11.16
C LEU A 25 -5.05 -5.85 12.05
N ASP A 26 -5.81 -5.65 13.13
CA ASP A 26 -6.29 -6.71 14.02
C ASP A 26 -7.24 -7.66 13.27
N THR A 27 -8.11 -7.10 12.42
CA THR A 27 -8.96 -7.90 11.52
C THR A 27 -8.13 -8.70 10.52
N ALA A 28 -7.06 -8.12 9.97
CA ALA A 28 -6.17 -8.79 9.02
C ALA A 28 -5.41 -9.97 9.66
N GLU A 29 -5.08 -9.88 10.94
CA GLU A 29 -4.42 -10.95 11.68
C GLU A 29 -5.27 -12.23 11.73
N ASN A 30 -6.58 -12.10 11.95
CA ASN A 30 -7.52 -13.23 11.88
C ASN A 30 -7.54 -13.89 10.49
N PHE A 31 -7.49 -13.08 9.42
CA PHE A 31 -7.45 -13.61 8.04
C PHE A 31 -6.11 -14.21 7.63
N ARG A 32 -5.01 -13.78 8.26
CA ARG A 32 -3.71 -14.41 8.08
C ARG A 32 -3.74 -15.87 8.53
N GLU A 33 -4.36 -16.17 9.66
CA GLU A 33 -4.51 -17.55 10.15
C GLU A 33 -5.29 -18.42 9.16
N ILE A 34 -6.35 -17.87 8.55
CA ILE A 34 -7.11 -18.55 7.50
C ILE A 34 -6.23 -18.86 6.29
N ASN A 35 -5.34 -17.94 5.91
CA ASN A 35 -4.43 -18.13 4.78
C ASN A 35 -3.37 -19.21 5.02
N ALA A 36 -3.12 -19.59 6.27
CA ALA A 36 -2.21 -20.67 6.64
C ALA A 36 -2.86 -22.07 6.60
N ARG A 37 -4.21 -22.15 6.54
CA ARG A 37 -4.95 -23.42 6.47
C ARG A 37 -4.81 -24.07 5.11
N GLU A 38 -5.04 -25.39 5.04
CA GLU A 38 -5.17 -26.11 3.77
C GLU A 38 -6.35 -25.58 2.96
N ILE A 39 -7.51 -25.46 3.61
CA ILE A 39 -8.70 -24.81 3.07
C ILE A 39 -8.66 -23.32 3.39
N LYS A 40 -8.29 -22.52 2.40
CA LYS A 40 -8.09 -21.06 2.51
C LYS A 40 -9.38 -20.26 2.25
N LYS A 41 -10.55 -20.90 2.31
CA LYS A 41 -11.84 -20.30 1.95
C LYS A 41 -12.79 -20.26 3.15
N VAL A 42 -13.41 -19.12 3.37
CA VAL A 42 -14.44 -18.88 4.40
C VAL A 42 -15.67 -18.24 3.74
N PRO A 43 -16.91 -18.54 4.18
CA PRO A 43 -18.13 -18.06 3.53
C PRO A 43 -18.53 -16.64 3.94
N THR A 44 -17.61 -15.86 4.51
CA THR A 44 -17.90 -14.60 5.21
C THR A 44 -18.54 -13.53 4.32
N LEU A 45 -18.24 -13.54 3.02
CA LEU A 45 -18.82 -12.63 2.02
C LEU A 45 -19.58 -13.41 0.92
N ARG A 46 -20.17 -14.56 1.26
CA ARG A 46 -21.00 -15.31 0.31
C ARG A 46 -22.16 -14.44 -0.19
N GLY A 47 -22.35 -14.42 -1.51
CA GLY A 47 -23.38 -13.61 -2.16
C GLY A 47 -23.02 -12.14 -2.32
N LYS A 48 -21.78 -11.75 -1.99
CA LYS A 48 -21.26 -10.41 -2.23
C LYS A 48 -20.47 -10.34 -3.53
N THR A 49 -20.57 -9.23 -4.24
CA THR A 49 -19.86 -8.98 -5.50
C THR A 49 -18.79 -7.90 -5.33
N VAL A 50 -17.56 -8.22 -5.72
CA VAL A 50 -16.41 -7.30 -5.74
C VAL A 50 -15.96 -7.07 -7.17
N ILE A 51 -15.97 -5.81 -7.60
CA ILE A 51 -15.45 -5.39 -8.91
C ILE A 51 -14.06 -4.80 -8.75
N ASN A 52 -13.07 -5.39 -9.41
CA ASN A 52 -11.71 -4.87 -9.53
C ASN A 52 -11.61 -4.03 -10.81
N LEU A 53 -11.69 -2.70 -10.67
CA LEU A 53 -11.63 -1.73 -11.75
C LEU A 53 -10.23 -1.11 -11.85
N PHE A 54 -9.40 -1.62 -12.77
CA PHE A 54 -8.00 -1.22 -12.92
C PHE A 54 -7.79 -0.50 -14.25
N PHE A 55 -7.53 0.81 -14.18
CA PHE A 55 -7.19 1.65 -15.33
C PHE A 55 -5.69 1.68 -15.62
N GLU A 56 -4.87 1.37 -14.61
CA GLU A 56 -3.43 1.18 -14.75
C GLU A 56 -3.05 -0.29 -14.55
N ASN A 57 -2.04 -0.75 -15.28
CA ASN A 57 -1.51 -2.10 -15.15
C ASN A 57 -1.06 -2.37 -13.70
N SER A 58 -1.57 -3.47 -13.12
CA SER A 58 -1.12 -3.96 -11.83
C SER A 58 -1.45 -5.44 -11.65
N THR A 59 -0.48 -6.31 -11.86
CA THR A 59 -0.67 -7.75 -11.67
C THR A 59 -0.80 -8.09 -10.19
N ARG A 60 0.14 -7.65 -9.35
CA ARG A 60 0.19 -8.03 -7.93
C ARG A 60 -1.03 -7.55 -7.16
N THR A 61 -1.38 -6.26 -7.27
CA THR A 61 -2.50 -5.70 -6.51
C THR A 61 -3.82 -6.29 -6.98
N ARG A 62 -4.08 -6.38 -8.30
CA ARG A 62 -5.31 -6.96 -8.83
C ARG A 62 -5.48 -8.43 -8.41
N THR A 63 -4.47 -9.27 -8.65
CA THR A 63 -4.53 -10.71 -8.32
C THR A 63 -4.74 -10.92 -6.82
N SER A 64 -4.11 -10.11 -5.97
CA SER A 64 -4.28 -10.24 -4.52
C SER A 64 -5.68 -9.84 -4.01
N PHE A 65 -6.33 -8.85 -4.63
CA PHE A 65 -7.73 -8.50 -4.31
C PHE A 65 -8.69 -9.57 -4.81
N GLU A 66 -8.50 -10.06 -6.03
CA GLU A 66 -9.28 -11.19 -6.57
C GLU A 66 -9.17 -12.42 -5.66
N LEU A 67 -7.96 -12.75 -5.23
CA LEU A 67 -7.73 -13.86 -4.32
C LEU A 67 -8.38 -13.62 -2.95
N ALA A 68 -8.29 -12.41 -2.42
CA ALA A 68 -8.96 -12.04 -1.17
C ALA A 68 -10.48 -12.23 -1.26
N ALA A 69 -11.12 -11.73 -2.32
CA ALA A 69 -12.56 -11.90 -2.56
C ALA A 69 -12.94 -13.39 -2.66
N LYS A 70 -12.23 -14.16 -3.48
CA LYS A 70 -12.47 -15.61 -3.65
C LYS A 70 -12.30 -16.40 -2.35
N ARG A 71 -11.31 -16.04 -1.52
CA ARG A 71 -11.10 -16.65 -0.19
C ARG A 71 -12.20 -16.29 0.80
N LEU A 72 -12.85 -15.15 0.65
CA LEU A 72 -14.04 -14.76 1.42
C LEU A 72 -15.36 -15.28 0.82
N SER A 73 -15.28 -16.08 -0.24
CA SER A 73 -16.45 -16.59 -0.99
C SER A 73 -17.31 -15.51 -1.66
N ALA A 74 -16.75 -14.34 -1.90
CA ALA A 74 -17.36 -13.32 -2.76
C ALA A 74 -17.12 -13.64 -4.24
N ASP A 75 -18.04 -13.19 -5.09
CA ASP A 75 -17.85 -13.15 -6.53
C ASP A 75 -16.90 -12.00 -6.89
N ALA A 76 -15.95 -12.26 -7.78
CA ALA A 76 -14.92 -11.31 -8.14
C ALA A 76 -14.90 -11.09 -9.66
N VAL A 77 -15.14 -9.85 -10.09
CA VAL A 77 -15.12 -9.45 -11.50
C VAL A 77 -13.93 -8.54 -11.75
N ASN A 78 -13.11 -8.86 -12.74
CA ASN A 78 -11.96 -8.03 -13.12
C ASN A 78 -12.28 -7.24 -14.38
N ILE A 79 -12.15 -5.92 -14.31
CA ILE A 79 -12.30 -5.01 -15.45
C ILE A 79 -10.96 -4.30 -15.67
N SER A 80 -10.33 -4.61 -16.80
CA SER A 80 -9.12 -3.91 -17.27
C SER A 80 -9.52 -2.92 -18.34
N VAL A 81 -9.29 -1.64 -18.09
CA VAL A 81 -9.85 -0.56 -18.92
C VAL A 81 -8.99 -0.24 -20.14
N SER A 82 -7.72 -0.65 -20.14
CA SER A 82 -6.89 -0.69 -21.36
C SER A 82 -7.51 -1.55 -22.49
N SER A 83 -8.49 -2.40 -22.15
CA SER A 83 -9.23 -3.27 -23.06
C SER A 83 -10.76 -3.04 -23.06
N SER A 84 -11.29 -2.05 -22.33
CA SER A 84 -12.75 -1.87 -22.16
C SER A 84 -13.27 -0.49 -22.63
N SER A 85 -14.59 -0.33 -22.59
CA SER A 85 -15.41 0.73 -23.19
C SER A 85 -15.03 2.19 -22.87
N VAL A 86 -14.17 2.47 -21.90
CA VAL A 86 -13.65 3.84 -21.66
C VAL A 86 -12.76 4.31 -22.82
N SER A 87 -12.23 3.38 -23.61
CA SER A 87 -11.65 3.67 -24.93
C SER A 87 -12.63 4.36 -25.90
N LYS A 88 -13.94 4.35 -25.60
CA LYS A 88 -15.00 5.03 -26.36
C LYS A 88 -15.40 6.41 -25.81
N GLY A 89 -14.65 6.97 -24.85
CA GLY A 89 -14.89 8.33 -24.33
C GLY A 89 -15.95 8.43 -23.24
N GLU A 90 -16.29 7.32 -22.58
CA GLU A 90 -17.21 7.31 -21.44
C GLU A 90 -16.62 8.09 -20.24
N THR A 91 -17.43 8.89 -19.57
CA THR A 91 -16.96 9.64 -18.39
C THR A 91 -16.79 8.70 -17.19
N LEU A 92 -15.93 9.08 -16.23
CA LEU A 92 -15.77 8.33 -14.99
C LEU A 92 -17.09 8.20 -14.21
N VAL A 93 -17.99 9.18 -14.32
CA VAL A 93 -19.30 9.17 -13.67
C VAL A 93 -20.21 8.15 -14.35
N ASP A 94 -20.24 8.13 -15.69
CA ASP A 94 -21.05 7.15 -16.43
C ASP A 94 -20.55 5.72 -16.17
N THR A 95 -19.23 5.52 -16.12
CA THR A 95 -18.65 4.23 -15.72
C THR A 95 -19.12 3.84 -14.31
N ALA A 96 -19.13 4.76 -13.35
CA ALA A 96 -19.59 4.49 -12.00
C ALA A 96 -21.08 4.10 -11.97
N LEU A 97 -21.94 4.84 -12.67
CA LEU A 97 -23.38 4.59 -12.75
C LEU A 97 -23.69 3.25 -13.43
N ASN A 98 -22.96 2.91 -14.50
CA ASN A 98 -23.07 1.62 -15.19
C ASN A 98 -22.66 0.46 -14.29
N LEU A 99 -21.58 0.62 -13.51
CA LEU A 99 -21.18 -0.39 -12.53
C LEU A 99 -22.21 -0.50 -11.40
N ASP A 100 -22.72 0.62 -10.90
CA ASP A 100 -23.77 0.64 -9.87
C ASP A 100 -25.07 -0.03 -10.32
N ALA A 101 -25.40 0.02 -11.61
CA ALA A 101 -26.55 -0.69 -12.18
C ALA A 101 -26.39 -2.22 -12.14
N MET A 102 -25.15 -2.72 -12.03
CA MET A 102 -24.85 -4.14 -11.81
C MET A 102 -24.92 -4.55 -10.33
N ASP A 103 -25.24 -3.61 -9.44
CA ASP A 103 -25.41 -3.79 -7.99
C ASP A 103 -24.22 -4.47 -7.26
N PRO A 104 -22.96 -4.00 -7.44
CA PRO A 104 -21.83 -4.54 -6.70
C PRO A 104 -21.82 -4.07 -5.24
N ASP A 105 -21.30 -4.89 -4.33
CA ASP A 105 -21.10 -4.49 -2.94
C ASP A 105 -19.84 -3.65 -2.74
N CYS A 106 -18.80 -3.90 -3.54
CA CYS A 106 -17.54 -3.16 -3.46
C CYS A 106 -16.87 -2.99 -4.82
N ILE A 107 -16.32 -1.81 -5.06
CA ILE A 107 -15.47 -1.49 -6.21
C ILE A 107 -14.07 -1.14 -5.71
N VAL A 108 -13.11 -1.99 -6.08
CA VAL A 108 -11.68 -1.76 -5.88
C VAL A 108 -11.16 -1.04 -7.10
N VAL A 109 -10.68 0.19 -6.94
CA VAL A 109 -10.28 1.05 -8.06
C VAL A 109 -8.80 1.40 -8.02
N ARG A 110 -8.13 1.30 -9.18
CA ARG A 110 -6.78 1.86 -9.40
C ARG A 110 -6.79 2.77 -10.61
N HIS A 111 -6.31 4.00 -10.46
CA HIS A 111 -6.33 5.01 -11.51
C HIS A 111 -5.04 5.85 -11.55
N GLY A 112 -4.67 6.35 -12.73
CA GLY A 112 -3.47 7.18 -12.94
C GLY A 112 -3.61 8.60 -12.40
N SER A 113 -4.82 9.17 -12.44
CA SER A 113 -5.14 10.45 -11.83
C SER A 113 -5.46 10.34 -10.33
N ALA A 114 -4.91 11.24 -9.53
CA ALA A 114 -5.25 11.39 -8.11
C ALA A 114 -6.71 11.82 -7.94
N GLY A 115 -7.35 11.37 -6.85
CA GLY A 115 -8.70 11.79 -6.48
C GLY A 115 -9.85 11.02 -7.14
N VAL A 116 -9.60 10.20 -8.16
CA VAL A 116 -10.65 9.38 -8.81
C VAL A 116 -11.41 8.47 -7.84
N PRO A 117 -10.77 7.74 -6.90
CA PRO A 117 -11.52 6.97 -5.91
C PRO A 117 -12.46 7.84 -5.06
N HIS A 118 -12.10 9.10 -4.80
CA HIS A 118 -12.93 10.02 -4.02
C HIS A 118 -14.12 10.52 -4.83
N GLN A 119 -13.96 10.70 -6.15
CA GLN A 119 -15.07 11.04 -7.05
C GLN A 119 -16.06 9.88 -7.16
N LEU A 120 -15.55 8.66 -7.35
CA LEU A 120 -16.40 7.46 -7.40
C LEU A 120 -17.18 7.26 -6.10
N ALA A 121 -16.55 7.48 -4.94
CA ALA A 121 -17.22 7.33 -3.65
C ALA A 121 -18.40 8.29 -3.44
N LYS A 122 -18.42 9.44 -4.13
CA LYS A 122 -19.54 10.40 -4.05
C LYS A 122 -20.77 9.94 -4.83
N VAL A 123 -20.59 9.15 -5.87
CA VAL A 123 -21.65 8.77 -6.82
C VAL A 123 -22.07 7.30 -6.69
N SER A 124 -21.16 6.43 -6.26
CA SER A 124 -21.42 5.00 -6.14
C SER A 124 -22.10 4.65 -4.82
N ARG A 125 -23.05 3.71 -4.88
CA ARG A 125 -23.68 3.07 -3.73
C ARG A 125 -22.75 2.03 -3.10
N ALA A 126 -21.97 1.34 -3.93
CA ALA A 126 -20.99 0.35 -3.51
C ALA A 126 -19.87 0.97 -2.66
N ALA A 127 -19.22 0.15 -1.84
CA ALA A 127 -18.03 0.58 -1.11
C ALA A 127 -16.83 0.76 -2.04
N ILE A 128 -16.12 1.89 -1.94
CA ILE A 128 -14.94 2.18 -2.76
C ILE A 128 -13.65 1.90 -1.99
N VAL A 129 -12.78 1.09 -2.58
CA VAL A 129 -11.45 0.80 -2.05
C VAL A 129 -10.38 1.31 -3.03
N ASN A 130 -9.53 2.23 -2.56
CA ASN A 130 -8.42 2.76 -3.33
C ASN A 130 -7.25 1.76 -3.39
N ALA A 131 -7.03 1.17 -4.56
CA ALA A 131 -5.90 0.31 -4.90
C ALA A 131 -4.71 1.09 -5.54
N GLY A 132 -4.76 2.41 -5.50
CA GLY A 132 -3.73 3.36 -5.92
C GLY A 132 -4.30 4.44 -6.84
N ASP A 133 -4.08 5.72 -6.49
CA ASP A 133 -4.48 6.87 -7.32
C ASP A 133 -3.31 7.82 -7.59
N GLY A 134 -2.80 7.80 -8.83
CA GLY A 134 -1.64 8.61 -9.24
C GLY A 134 -0.47 8.54 -8.26
N ALA A 135 0.04 9.70 -7.86
CA ALA A 135 1.06 9.83 -6.81
C ALA A 135 0.46 10.08 -5.41
N ASN A 136 -0.86 10.05 -5.24
CA ASN A 136 -1.52 10.44 -3.99
C ASN A 136 -1.42 9.35 -2.91
N GLU A 137 -2.23 8.29 -2.96
CA GLU A 137 -2.24 7.26 -1.91
C GLU A 137 -2.35 5.83 -2.43
N HIS A 138 -1.87 4.87 -1.63
CA HIS A 138 -2.13 3.44 -1.79
C HIS A 138 -2.39 2.81 -0.40
N PRO A 139 -3.58 2.96 0.17
CA PRO A 139 -3.83 2.65 1.58
C PRO A 139 -3.60 1.18 1.92
N THR A 140 -4.02 0.24 1.06
CA THR A 140 -3.81 -1.19 1.35
C THR A 140 -2.34 -1.63 1.28
N GLN A 141 -1.49 -0.91 0.54
CA GLN A 141 -0.05 -1.17 0.54
C GLN A 141 0.58 -0.69 1.86
N ALA A 142 0.24 0.51 2.33
CA ALA A 142 0.72 0.96 3.64
C ALA A 142 0.23 0.03 4.78
N LEU A 143 -1.02 -0.42 4.73
CA LEU A 143 -1.57 -1.35 5.72
C LEU A 143 -0.85 -2.71 5.72
N LEU A 144 -0.51 -3.27 4.55
CA LEU A 144 0.24 -4.53 4.50
C LEU A 144 1.71 -4.36 4.90
N ASP A 145 2.31 -3.20 4.64
CA ASP A 145 3.66 -2.87 5.11
C ASP A 145 3.66 -2.79 6.64
N ALA A 146 2.68 -2.09 7.22
CA ALA A 146 2.49 -2.02 8.66
C ALA A 146 2.21 -3.39 9.31
N MET A 147 1.39 -4.23 8.67
CA MET A 147 1.17 -5.61 9.13
C MET A 147 2.49 -6.38 9.14
N THR A 148 3.29 -6.27 8.09
CA THR A 148 4.61 -6.91 8.00
C THR A 148 5.51 -6.46 9.15
N ILE A 149 5.60 -5.15 9.41
CA ILE A 149 6.40 -4.61 10.51
C ILE A 149 5.88 -5.13 11.85
N ARG A 150 4.57 -5.06 12.10
CA ARG A 150 3.94 -5.50 13.35
C ARG A 150 4.21 -6.98 13.62
N GLU A 151 4.17 -7.83 12.60
CA GLU A 151 4.38 -9.27 12.77
C GLU A 151 5.82 -9.61 13.16
N HIS A 152 6.80 -8.90 12.60
CA HIS A 152 8.21 -9.22 12.81
C HIS A 152 8.82 -8.44 13.98
N LYS A 153 8.39 -7.19 14.22
CA LYS A 153 8.88 -6.33 15.31
C LYS A 153 7.96 -6.29 16.52
N LYS A 154 6.77 -6.90 16.46
CA LYS A 154 5.74 -6.98 17.52
C LYS A 154 5.13 -5.64 17.94
N LYS A 155 5.68 -4.52 17.49
CA LYS A 155 5.20 -3.15 17.72
C LYS A 155 5.54 -2.28 16.51
N ILE A 156 4.90 -1.12 16.43
CA ILE A 156 5.26 -0.04 15.47
C ILE A 156 5.67 1.21 16.23
N LYS A 157 5.00 1.51 17.35
CA LYS A 157 5.32 2.65 18.21
C LYS A 157 6.79 2.63 18.64
N GLY A 158 7.48 3.74 18.41
CA GLY A 158 8.87 3.96 18.79
C GLY A 158 9.91 3.33 17.88
N LEU A 159 9.51 2.68 16.78
CA LEU A 159 10.47 2.21 15.78
C LEU A 159 11.01 3.38 14.94
N GLU A 160 12.27 3.28 14.54
CA GLU A 160 12.90 4.15 13.55
C GLU A 160 12.76 3.49 12.17
N VAL A 161 12.11 4.17 11.22
CA VAL A 161 11.82 3.64 9.88
C VAL A 161 12.45 4.52 8.81
N ALA A 162 13.37 3.98 8.03
CA ALA A 162 13.94 4.63 6.87
C ALA A 162 13.11 4.34 5.62
N ILE A 163 12.77 5.35 4.83
CA ILE A 163 12.15 5.20 3.51
C ILE A 163 13.03 5.89 2.47
N VAL A 164 13.60 5.12 1.54
CA VAL A 164 14.63 5.61 0.62
C VAL A 164 14.16 5.48 -0.83
N GLY A 165 14.26 6.59 -1.59
CA GLY A 165 14.12 6.62 -3.05
C GLY A 165 13.25 7.76 -3.58
N ASP A 166 12.37 7.46 -4.54
CA ASP A 166 11.49 8.45 -5.18
C ASP A 166 10.28 8.80 -4.29
N ILE A 167 10.45 9.73 -3.35
CA ILE A 167 9.38 10.16 -2.42
C ILE A 167 8.34 11.02 -3.14
N LEU A 168 8.80 11.90 -4.04
CA LEU A 168 7.97 12.84 -4.81
C LEU A 168 6.86 12.15 -5.61
N HIS A 169 7.13 11.02 -6.23
CA HIS A 169 6.16 10.32 -7.08
C HIS A 169 5.55 9.06 -6.45
N SER A 170 5.98 8.69 -5.24
CA SER A 170 5.54 7.47 -4.59
C SER A 170 4.29 7.66 -3.71
N ARG A 171 3.17 7.12 -4.20
CA ARG A 171 1.95 6.93 -3.41
C ARG A 171 2.15 5.99 -2.20
N VAL A 172 3.11 5.07 -2.31
CA VAL A 172 3.45 4.13 -1.23
C VAL A 172 4.21 4.85 -0.11
N ALA A 173 5.16 5.72 -0.46
CA ALA A 173 5.90 6.53 0.51
C ALA A 173 4.95 7.41 1.32
N ARG A 174 4.11 8.20 0.64
CA ARG A 174 3.13 9.09 1.28
C ARG A 174 2.18 8.34 2.22
N SER A 175 1.58 7.24 1.77
CA SER A 175 0.67 6.46 2.62
C SER A 175 1.38 5.84 3.81
N ASN A 176 2.63 5.37 3.66
CA ASN A 176 3.42 4.84 4.79
C ASN A 176 3.83 5.93 5.78
N ILE A 177 4.25 7.11 5.30
CA ILE A 177 4.57 8.25 6.17
C ILE A 177 3.36 8.59 7.04
N HIS A 178 2.17 8.76 6.45
CA HIS A 178 0.95 9.02 7.22
C HIS A 178 0.62 7.87 8.19
N LEU A 179 0.75 6.61 7.76
CA LEU A 179 0.36 5.47 8.58
C LEU A 179 1.29 5.29 9.78
N LEU A 180 2.59 5.21 9.52
CA LEU A 180 3.60 4.83 10.51
C LEU A 180 3.74 5.91 11.59
N THR A 181 3.70 7.18 11.21
CA THR A 181 3.72 8.30 12.18
C THR A 181 2.48 8.32 13.06
N LYS A 182 1.28 8.05 12.51
CA LYS A 182 0.05 7.87 13.32
C LYS A 182 0.12 6.70 14.29
N LEU A 183 0.87 5.66 13.95
CA LEU A 183 1.13 4.53 14.85
C LEU A 183 2.31 4.77 15.81
N GLY A 184 2.92 5.95 15.75
CA GLY A 184 3.96 6.41 16.67
C GLY A 184 5.38 5.96 16.31
N ALA A 185 5.63 5.52 15.07
CA ALA A 185 6.99 5.36 14.56
C ALA A 185 7.59 6.73 14.21
N LYS A 186 8.92 6.79 14.16
CA LYS A 186 9.67 7.93 13.61
C LYS A 186 10.16 7.54 12.22
N VAL A 187 9.81 8.35 11.24
CA VAL A 187 10.10 8.09 9.83
C VAL A 187 11.21 9.03 9.37
N ARG A 188 12.22 8.48 8.72
CA ARG A 188 13.27 9.23 8.03
C ARG A 188 13.16 8.96 6.54
N VAL A 189 13.21 10.00 5.73
CA VAL A 189 13.18 9.88 4.26
C VAL A 189 14.48 10.38 3.66
N ALA A 190 14.96 9.69 2.63
CA ALA A 190 16.16 10.08 1.89
C ALA A 190 16.07 9.66 0.42
N GLY A 191 16.87 10.31 -0.42
CA GLY A 191 16.92 10.09 -1.86
C GLY A 191 17.57 11.30 -2.55
N PRO A 192 17.62 11.33 -3.89
CA PRO A 192 18.01 12.53 -4.61
C PRO A 192 17.19 13.73 -4.15
N GLY A 193 17.81 14.87 -3.83
CA GLY A 193 17.10 16.03 -3.28
C GLY A 193 15.96 16.56 -4.15
N THR A 194 16.05 16.37 -5.47
CA THR A 194 14.99 16.64 -6.46
C THR A 194 13.78 15.70 -6.34
N LEU A 195 13.96 14.50 -5.77
CA LEU A 195 12.91 13.52 -5.49
C LEU A 195 12.46 13.54 -4.02
N VAL A 196 13.18 14.24 -3.15
CA VAL A 196 12.85 14.43 -1.73
C VAL A 196 12.96 15.91 -1.33
N PRO A 197 12.09 16.79 -1.85
CA PRO A 197 12.02 18.18 -1.40
C PRO A 197 11.84 18.33 0.11
N ASN A 198 12.49 19.33 0.72
CA ASN A 198 12.49 19.55 2.19
C ASN A 198 11.09 19.80 2.77
N ASP A 199 10.19 20.36 1.96
CA ASP A 199 8.78 20.60 2.24
C ASP A 199 8.00 19.31 2.56
N PHE A 200 8.53 18.12 2.21
CA PHE A 200 8.00 16.86 2.72
C PHE A 200 8.00 16.77 4.25
N GLY A 201 8.91 17.45 4.95
CA GLY A 201 8.92 17.52 6.41
C GLY A 201 7.61 18.04 7.01
N SER A 202 6.81 18.77 6.23
CA SER A 202 5.49 19.30 6.63
C SER A 202 4.31 18.38 6.30
N LEU A 203 4.55 17.21 5.67
CA LEU A 203 3.49 16.28 5.26
C LEU A 203 2.69 15.73 6.45
N VAL A 204 3.31 15.68 7.63
CA VAL A 204 2.71 15.28 8.91
C VAL A 204 3.14 16.25 10.00
N GLU A 205 2.35 16.37 11.05
CA GLU A 205 2.62 17.31 12.15
C GLU A 205 3.91 16.98 12.91
N SER A 206 4.26 15.70 13.05
CA SER A 206 5.47 15.25 13.74
C SER A 206 5.87 13.83 13.36
N GLY A 207 7.11 13.46 13.70
CA GLY A 207 7.62 12.10 13.50
C GLY A 207 8.18 11.82 12.10
N LEU A 208 8.42 12.87 11.30
CA LEU A 208 9.06 12.77 9.99
C LEU A 208 10.32 13.66 9.94
N THR A 209 11.42 13.09 9.44
CA THR A 209 12.67 13.81 9.18
C THR A 209 13.09 13.59 7.73
N VAL A 210 13.45 14.66 7.02
CA VAL A 210 14.09 14.58 5.70
C VAL A 210 15.61 14.61 5.91
N CYS A 211 16.29 13.54 5.52
CA CYS A 211 17.73 13.40 5.65
C CYS A 211 18.42 13.77 4.35
N ALA A 212 19.62 14.35 4.45
CA ALA A 212 20.40 14.75 3.27
C ALA A 212 21.06 13.56 2.58
N HIS A 213 21.37 12.52 3.37
CA HIS A 213 22.07 11.33 2.91
C HIS A 213 21.30 10.05 3.27
N THR A 214 21.46 9.03 2.42
CA THR A 214 20.82 7.71 2.61
C THR A 214 21.29 7.05 3.90
N GLU A 215 22.58 7.18 4.20
CA GLU A 215 23.25 6.61 5.37
C GLU A 215 22.66 7.17 6.67
N GLU A 216 22.41 8.48 6.73
CA GLU A 216 21.77 9.16 7.87
C GLU A 216 20.35 8.65 8.14
N ALA A 217 19.58 8.39 7.08
CA ALA A 217 18.24 7.83 7.22
C ALA A 217 18.27 6.38 7.73
N ILE A 218 19.28 5.59 7.32
CA ILE A 218 19.41 4.17 7.65
C ILE A 218 20.02 3.94 9.03
N GLU A 219 20.86 4.85 9.52
CA GLU A 219 21.54 4.74 10.81
C GLU A 219 20.55 4.44 11.95
N ASP A 220 20.78 3.33 12.66
CA ASP A 220 19.93 2.83 13.75
C ASP A 220 18.46 2.53 13.38
N ALA A 221 18.13 2.44 12.09
CA ALA A 221 16.78 2.08 11.65
C ALA A 221 16.42 0.65 12.07
N ASP A 222 15.17 0.46 12.52
CA ASP A 222 14.54 -0.85 12.76
C ASP A 222 13.96 -1.45 11.48
N VAL A 223 13.61 -0.59 10.52
CA VAL A 223 12.99 -0.95 9.24
C VAL A 223 13.58 -0.08 8.14
N VAL A 224 14.01 -0.69 7.04
CA VAL A 224 14.49 -0.01 5.84
C VAL A 224 13.55 -0.32 4.67
N MET A 225 12.80 0.67 4.22
CA MET A 225 11.86 0.56 3.10
C MET A 225 12.47 1.18 1.86
N ILE A 226 12.76 0.37 0.85
CA ILE A 226 13.33 0.82 -0.42
C ILE A 226 12.23 0.98 -1.46
N LEU A 227 12.31 2.06 -2.22
CA LEU A 227 11.36 2.39 -3.26
C LEU A 227 11.98 2.29 -4.65
N ARG A 228 11.21 1.74 -5.57
CA ARG A 228 11.50 1.81 -7.00
C ARG A 228 11.37 3.24 -7.51
N ILE A 229 12.32 3.65 -8.36
CA ILE A 229 12.23 4.85 -9.19
C ILE A 229 11.05 4.78 -10.17
N GLN A 230 10.19 5.80 -10.15
CA GLN A 230 8.99 5.89 -10.99
C GLN A 230 9.28 6.65 -12.29
N ARG A 231 10.12 6.08 -13.17
CA ARG A 231 10.53 6.73 -14.43
C ARG A 231 9.33 7.16 -15.29
N GLU A 232 8.27 6.35 -15.27
CA GLU A 232 7.03 6.60 -15.99
C GLU A 232 6.26 7.86 -15.50
N ARG A 233 6.69 8.51 -14.42
CA ARG A 233 6.09 9.72 -13.84
C ARG A 233 7.01 10.94 -13.88
N GLN A 234 8.24 10.76 -14.39
CA GLN A 234 9.22 11.83 -14.45
C GLN A 234 9.15 12.50 -15.81
N ASP A 235 8.94 13.81 -15.79
CA ASP A 235 8.87 14.70 -16.94
C ASP A 235 10.19 15.46 -17.21
N SER A 236 11.18 15.27 -16.35
CA SER A 236 12.45 15.99 -16.36
C SER A 236 13.58 15.13 -15.79
N ALA A 237 14.82 15.63 -15.88
CA ALA A 237 16.00 14.95 -15.35
C ALA A 237 16.14 15.22 -13.84
N TYR A 238 15.55 14.36 -13.01
CA TYR A 238 15.65 14.48 -11.55
C TYR A 238 17.03 14.06 -11.02
N PHE A 239 17.75 13.17 -11.71
CA PHE A 239 19.10 12.74 -11.35
C PHE A 239 19.86 12.26 -12.61
N PRO A 240 21.20 12.18 -12.59
CA PRO A 240 22.00 12.01 -13.82
C PRO A 240 21.77 10.68 -14.54
N THR A 241 21.95 9.54 -13.85
CA THR A 241 21.76 8.20 -14.43
C THR A 241 21.31 7.18 -13.38
N LEU A 242 20.78 6.05 -13.83
CA LEU A 242 20.46 4.91 -12.95
C LEU A 242 21.70 4.32 -12.27
N ARG A 243 22.87 4.41 -12.92
CA ARG A 243 24.14 3.94 -12.34
C ARG A 243 24.56 4.82 -11.16
N GLU A 244 24.48 6.13 -11.34
CA GLU A 244 24.73 7.10 -10.26
C GLU A 244 23.72 6.90 -9.12
N TYR A 245 22.44 6.67 -9.46
CA TYR A 245 21.43 6.38 -8.45
C TYR A 245 21.79 5.14 -7.63
N ALA A 246 22.19 4.05 -8.28
CA ALA A 246 22.59 2.81 -7.61
C ALA A 246 23.78 3.01 -6.66
N ILE A 247 24.79 3.77 -7.08
CA ILE A 247 25.98 4.05 -6.29
C ILE A 247 25.64 4.89 -5.05
N HIS A 248 24.85 5.96 -5.22
CA HIS A 248 24.62 6.96 -4.18
C HIS A 248 23.42 6.67 -3.27
N TYR A 249 22.40 5.95 -3.76
CA TYR A 249 21.14 5.76 -3.03
C TYR A 249 20.69 4.30 -2.96
N GLY A 250 21.29 3.40 -3.74
CA GLY A 250 20.98 1.97 -3.71
C GLY A 250 21.32 1.34 -2.37
N LEU A 251 20.45 0.48 -1.87
CA LEU A 251 20.69 -0.28 -0.64
C LEU A 251 21.63 -1.46 -0.92
N THR A 252 22.85 -1.36 -0.40
CA THR A 252 23.86 -2.43 -0.39
C THR A 252 23.97 -3.04 1.01
N ASN A 253 24.72 -4.14 1.16
CA ASN A 253 24.99 -4.71 2.48
C ASN A 253 25.75 -3.73 3.37
N GLU A 254 26.73 -3.00 2.84
CA GLU A 254 27.53 -2.03 3.60
C GLU A 254 26.64 -0.93 4.21
N ARG A 255 25.66 -0.43 3.46
CA ARG A 255 24.68 0.53 4.00
C ARG A 255 23.74 -0.12 5.00
N LEU A 256 23.31 -1.36 4.75
CA LEU A 256 22.41 -2.08 5.63
C LEU A 256 23.05 -2.43 7.00
N GLU A 257 24.39 -2.49 7.08
CA GLU A 257 25.12 -2.62 8.34
C GLU A 257 25.04 -1.37 9.23
N LEU A 258 24.65 -0.21 8.69
CA LEU A 258 24.37 1.00 9.49
C LEU A 258 23.04 0.90 10.25
N ALA A 259 22.11 0.07 9.76
CA ALA A 259 20.86 -0.20 10.46
C ALA A 259 21.10 -1.11 11.66
N ARG A 260 20.10 -1.25 12.54
CA ARG A 260 20.18 -2.20 13.65
C ARG A 260 20.42 -3.62 13.13
N LYS A 261 21.14 -4.44 13.90
CA LYS A 261 21.47 -5.83 13.50
C LYS A 261 20.24 -6.68 13.15
N ASP A 262 19.12 -6.42 13.80
CA ASP A 262 17.84 -7.12 13.57
C ASP A 262 16.90 -6.37 12.62
N ALA A 263 17.34 -5.28 11.97
CA ALA A 263 16.45 -4.48 11.12
C ALA A 263 15.94 -5.28 9.93
N ILE A 264 14.72 -4.98 9.50
CA ILE A 264 14.05 -5.66 8.39
C ILE A 264 14.03 -4.77 7.14
N VAL A 265 14.11 -5.39 5.95
CA VAL A 265 14.07 -4.71 4.66
C VAL A 265 12.74 -4.97 3.97
N LEU A 266 12.10 -3.90 3.52
CA LEU A 266 10.82 -3.93 2.80
C LEU A 266 10.96 -3.28 1.43
N HIS A 267 10.16 -3.77 0.47
CA HIS A 267 10.07 -3.18 -0.86
C HIS A 267 8.69 -3.49 -1.49
N PRO A 268 7.90 -2.49 -1.90
CA PRO A 268 6.53 -2.71 -2.40
C PRO A 268 6.49 -3.48 -3.73
N GLY A 269 7.58 -3.41 -4.49
CA GLY A 269 7.77 -4.10 -5.77
C GLY A 269 7.04 -3.42 -6.94
N PRO A 270 7.35 -3.83 -8.18
CA PRO A 270 8.46 -4.70 -8.57
C PRO A 270 9.82 -4.05 -8.28
N MET A 271 10.83 -4.86 -7.94
CA MET A 271 12.20 -4.43 -7.66
C MET A 271 13.02 -4.36 -8.95
N ASN A 272 13.90 -3.37 -9.05
CA ASN A 272 15.02 -3.37 -9.98
C ASN A 272 16.32 -3.66 -9.21
N ARG A 273 16.75 -4.92 -9.29
CA ARG A 273 17.99 -5.38 -8.67
C ARG A 273 19.19 -4.67 -9.29
N GLY A 274 20.15 -4.29 -8.45
CA GLY A 274 21.34 -3.53 -8.85
C GLY A 274 21.07 -2.05 -9.13
N ILE A 275 19.85 -1.56 -8.89
CA ILE A 275 19.52 -0.13 -8.92
C ILE A 275 19.17 0.34 -7.51
N GLU A 276 17.91 0.19 -7.08
CA GLU A 276 17.52 0.61 -5.73
C GLU A 276 17.93 -0.38 -4.64
N ILE A 277 18.12 -1.65 -4.97
CA ILE A 277 18.45 -2.71 -4.02
C ILE A 277 19.44 -3.70 -4.62
N ALA A 278 20.49 -4.04 -3.88
CA ALA A 278 21.41 -5.09 -4.24
C ALA A 278 20.74 -6.47 -4.16
N SER A 279 21.16 -7.42 -5.01
CA SER A 279 20.51 -8.74 -5.08
C SER A 279 20.66 -9.50 -3.76
N GLU A 280 21.84 -9.47 -3.18
CA GLU A 280 22.18 -10.10 -1.91
C GLU A 280 21.37 -9.54 -0.73
N VAL A 281 21.02 -8.25 -0.75
CA VAL A 281 20.12 -7.66 0.25
C VAL A 281 18.70 -8.15 0.05
N ALA A 282 18.22 -8.16 -1.20
CA ALA A 282 16.86 -8.61 -1.54
C ALA A 282 16.61 -10.08 -1.17
N ASP A 283 17.65 -10.91 -1.22
CA ASP A 283 17.61 -12.34 -0.90
C ASP A 283 18.09 -12.67 0.52
N SER A 284 18.47 -11.65 1.31
CA SER A 284 18.95 -11.83 2.68
C SER A 284 17.83 -12.30 3.63
N SER A 285 18.22 -12.87 4.77
CA SER A 285 17.29 -13.22 5.85
C SER A 285 16.57 -12.02 6.47
N ARG A 286 17.06 -10.80 6.23
CA ARG A 286 16.45 -9.54 6.69
C ARG A 286 15.36 -9.03 5.74
N SER A 287 15.27 -9.57 4.52
CA SER A 287 14.29 -9.18 3.50
C SER A 287 12.92 -9.83 3.74
N LEU A 288 11.89 -9.01 3.90
CA LEU A 288 10.50 -9.46 4.12
C LEU A 288 9.59 -9.17 2.92
N ILE A 289 10.17 -9.05 1.73
CA ILE A 289 9.47 -8.65 0.50
C ILE A 289 8.41 -9.69 0.09
N LEU A 290 8.70 -10.98 0.30
CA LEU A 290 7.74 -12.06 0.06
C LEU A 290 6.66 -12.12 1.15
N ASP A 291 7.01 -11.83 2.40
CA ASP A 291 6.06 -11.71 3.49
C ASP A 291 5.07 -10.56 3.26
N GLN A 292 5.50 -9.43 2.71
CA GLN A 292 4.60 -8.34 2.27
C GLN A 292 3.54 -8.85 1.28
N VAL A 293 3.91 -9.74 0.34
CA VAL A 293 2.93 -10.32 -0.59
C VAL A 293 1.92 -11.19 0.15
N LYS A 294 2.38 -12.02 1.09
CA LYS A 294 1.53 -12.91 1.91
C LYS A 294 0.56 -12.10 2.78
N TYR A 295 1.07 -11.13 3.53
CA TYR A 295 0.26 -10.26 4.39
C TYR A 295 -0.67 -9.35 3.57
N GLY A 296 -0.26 -9.01 2.35
CA GLY A 296 -1.09 -8.27 1.41
C GLY A 296 -2.42 -8.92 1.06
N VAL A 297 -2.52 -10.25 1.08
CA VAL A 297 -3.82 -10.92 0.87
C VAL A 297 -4.68 -10.83 2.13
N ALA A 298 -4.09 -11.03 3.32
CA ALA A 298 -4.80 -10.95 4.59
C ALA A 298 -5.37 -9.54 4.85
N VAL A 299 -4.59 -8.49 4.61
CA VAL A 299 -5.05 -7.10 4.72
C VAL A 299 -6.19 -6.82 3.75
N ARG A 300 -6.08 -7.27 2.50
CA ARG A 300 -7.15 -7.06 1.51
C ARG A 300 -8.42 -7.83 1.86
N MET A 301 -8.31 -9.02 2.46
CA MET A 301 -9.46 -9.73 3.02
C MET A 301 -10.13 -8.91 4.14
N ALA A 302 -9.35 -8.37 5.08
CA ALA A 302 -9.88 -7.50 6.14
C ALA A 302 -10.58 -6.26 5.59
N VAL A 303 -9.97 -5.60 4.61
CA VAL A 303 -10.54 -4.40 3.98
C VAL A 303 -11.87 -4.73 3.30
N LEU A 304 -11.93 -5.78 2.48
CA LEU A 304 -13.18 -6.19 1.81
C LEU A 304 -14.26 -6.55 2.82
N TYR A 305 -13.89 -7.32 3.86
CA TYR A 305 -14.79 -7.72 4.93
C TYR A 305 -15.40 -6.52 5.67
N LEU A 306 -14.56 -5.55 6.06
CA LEU A 306 -15.01 -4.36 6.78
C LEU A 306 -15.83 -3.43 5.87
N ALA A 307 -15.42 -3.25 4.62
CA ALA A 307 -16.10 -2.36 3.66
C ALA A 307 -17.49 -2.87 3.25
N THR A 308 -17.67 -4.19 3.15
CA THR A 308 -18.94 -4.82 2.73
C THR A 308 -19.83 -5.28 3.90
N GLY A 309 -19.53 -4.80 5.11
CA GLY A 309 -20.42 -4.92 6.25
C GLY A 309 -20.29 -6.20 7.07
N GLY A 310 -19.23 -6.99 6.87
CA GLY A 310 -19.08 -8.32 7.48
C GLY A 310 -19.04 -8.40 9.01
N GLY A 311 -19.00 -7.29 9.75
CA GLY A 311 -19.16 -7.32 11.21
C GLY A 311 -20.63 -7.49 11.60
N VAL A 312 -20.91 -8.59 12.33
CA VAL A 312 -22.15 -8.99 13.04
C VAL A 312 -23.43 -8.45 12.40
N SER A 313 -24.12 -9.34 11.67
CA SER A 313 -25.56 -9.26 11.50
C SER A 313 -26.19 -9.07 12.87
N SER A 314 -26.69 -7.87 13.17
CA SER A 314 -27.77 -7.76 14.14
C SER A 314 -28.97 -8.42 13.48
N GLU A 315 -29.36 -9.58 14.01
CA GLU A 315 -30.73 -10.07 13.88
C GLU A 315 -31.73 -8.96 14.21
#